data_AF-A0A0F3GM35-F1
#
_entry.id   AF-A0A0F3GM35-F1
#
_cell.length_a   1.000
_cell.length_b   1.000
_cell.length_c   1.000
_cell.angle_alpha   90.00
_cell.angle_beta   90.00
_cell.angle_gamma   90.00
#
_symmetry.space_group_name_H-M   'P 1'
#
loop_
_entity.id
_entity.type
_entity.pdbx_description
1 polymer ?
#
loop_
_entity_poly.entity_id
_entity_poly.type
_entity_poly.pdbx_seq_one_letter_code
_entity_poly.pdbx_strand_id
1 'polypeptide(L)'
;ISLDTIEPGKGYYISMKEAANLTTIGSAITSKTISLTKGWNLVGFNSIEAKPMANALDSIAGRYLAVFAYVNGKWMIHDPNNLATSDLSTMTPGYGYWIYAVTDTNWSLQ
;
A
#
# COMPACT_ATOMS: atom_id res chain seq x y z
N ILE A 1 2.16 -12.11 19.82
CA ILE A 1 1.06 -11.29 19.26
C ILE A 1 0.30 -12.20 18.31
N SER A 2 -0.90 -12.66 18.70
CA SER A 2 -1.81 -13.28 17.72
C SER A 2 -2.44 -12.16 16.90
N LEU A 3 -2.66 -12.43 15.62
CA LEU A 3 -3.35 -11.53 14.71
C LEU A 3 -4.80 -12.01 14.61
N ASP A 4 -5.64 -11.59 15.56
CA ASP A 4 -7.03 -12.05 15.63
C ASP A 4 -7.98 -11.19 14.77
N THR A 5 -7.49 -10.06 14.25
CA THR A 5 -8.25 -9.12 13.42
C THR A 5 -7.42 -8.58 12.25
N ILE A 6 -8.09 -8.34 11.12
CA ILE A 6 -7.55 -7.60 9.97
C ILE A 6 -8.09 -6.19 10.04
N GLU A 7 -7.21 -5.22 10.29
CA GLU A 7 -7.56 -3.80 10.38
C GLU A 7 -7.37 -3.07 9.04
N PRO A 8 -8.31 -2.19 8.63
CA PRO A 8 -8.14 -1.30 7.49
C PRO A 8 -6.86 -0.43 7.61
N GLY A 9 -6.20 -0.17 6.49
CA GLY A 9 -4.99 0.66 6.41
C GLY A 9 -3.69 -0.08 6.72
N LYS A 10 -3.75 -1.25 7.36
CA LYS A 10 -2.59 -2.11 7.57
C LYS A 10 -2.44 -3.08 6.39
N GLY A 11 -1.21 -3.25 5.91
CA GLY A 11 -0.92 -4.29 4.94
C GLY A 11 -0.49 -5.57 5.66
N TYR A 12 -0.87 -6.72 5.11
CA TYR A 12 -0.54 -8.04 5.66
C TYR A 12 0.15 -8.87 4.60
N TYR A 13 1.25 -9.51 4.97
CA TYR A 13 1.94 -10.48 4.13
C TYR A 13 1.64 -11.89 4.66
N ILE A 14 0.96 -12.71 3.86
CA ILE A 14 0.50 -14.04 4.27
C ILE A 14 1.28 -15.08 3.49
N SER A 15 2.04 -15.92 4.19
CA SER A 15 2.66 -17.11 3.61
C SER A 15 1.63 -18.23 3.59
N MET A 16 1.10 -18.54 2.40
CA MET A 16 0.14 -19.63 2.20
C MET A 16 0.86 -20.95 1.92
N LYS A 17 0.35 -22.07 2.46
CA LYS A 17 0.87 -23.42 2.17
C LYS A 17 0.45 -23.93 0.79
N GLU A 18 -0.70 -23.50 0.31
CA GLU A 18 -1.29 -23.83 -0.99
C GLU A 18 -2.16 -22.66 -1.46
N ALA A 19 -2.50 -22.63 -2.76
CA ALA A 19 -3.31 -21.55 -3.32
C ALA A 19 -4.73 -21.57 -2.74
N ALA A 20 -5.15 -20.47 -2.13
CA ALA A 20 -6.48 -20.32 -1.55
C ALA A 20 -6.99 -18.87 -1.71
N ASN A 21 -8.31 -18.71 -1.68
CA ASN A 21 -8.96 -17.40 -1.65
C ASN A 21 -9.20 -16.96 -0.20
N LEU A 22 -8.78 -15.74 0.13
CA LEU A 22 -9.14 -15.10 1.40
C LEU A 22 -10.37 -14.21 1.18
N THR A 23 -11.52 -14.66 1.69
CA THR A 23 -12.75 -13.85 1.68
C THR A 23 -12.83 -13.07 2.99
N THR A 24 -12.85 -11.74 2.89
CA THR A 24 -12.99 -10.85 4.05
C THR A 24 -14.35 -10.16 4.03
N ILE A 25 -15.02 -10.11 5.19
CA ILE A 25 -16.21 -9.28 5.40
C ILE A 25 -15.79 -8.15 6.35
N GLY A 26 -16.10 -6.92 5.98
CA GLY A 26 -15.75 -5.75 6.78
C GLY A 26 -16.73 -4.61 6.54
N SER A 27 -16.65 -3.58 7.38
CA SER A 27 -17.42 -2.35 7.22
C SER A 27 -16.76 -1.44 6.18
N ALA A 28 -17.55 -0.51 5.63
CA ALA A 28 -17.02 0.53 4.75
C ALA A 28 -15.91 1.33 5.45
N ILE A 29 -14.84 1.62 4.72
CA ILE A 29 -13.71 2.39 5.24
C ILE A 29 -14.17 3.83 5.49
N THR A 30 -14.06 4.29 6.74
CA THR A 30 -14.46 5.64 7.15
C THR A 30 -13.31 6.64 7.12
N SER A 31 -12.06 6.17 7.29
CA SER A 31 -10.86 7.01 7.22
C SER A 31 -10.03 6.68 5.99
N LYS A 32 -9.77 7.71 5.18
CA LYS A 32 -8.84 7.66 4.05
C LYS A 32 -7.40 8.03 4.44
N THR A 33 -7.14 8.29 5.73
CA THR A 33 -5.82 8.70 6.21
C THR A 33 -5.10 7.56 6.92
N ILE A 34 -3.85 7.33 6.54
CA ILE A 34 -2.94 6.33 7.10
C ILE A 34 -1.69 7.05 7.60
N SER A 35 -1.35 6.87 8.88
CA SER A 35 -0.11 7.41 9.45
C SER A 35 1.07 6.52 9.06
N LEU A 36 2.07 7.12 8.43
CA LEU A 36 3.33 6.49 8.09
C LEU A 36 4.41 6.97 9.06
N THR A 37 5.21 6.04 9.55
CA THR A 37 6.42 6.35 10.31
C THR A 37 7.61 6.46 9.36
N LYS A 38 8.64 7.23 9.73
CA LYS A 38 9.89 7.27 8.96
C LYS A 38 10.44 5.86 8.77
N GLY A 39 10.76 5.51 7.52
CA GLY A 39 11.21 4.18 7.12
C GLY A 39 10.14 3.38 6.38
N TRP A 40 10.25 2.06 6.42
CA TRP A 40 9.36 1.14 5.71
C TRP A 40 8.04 0.93 6.46
N ASN A 41 6.93 1.14 5.75
CA ASN A 41 5.58 0.88 6.24
C ASN A 41 4.88 -0.06 5.27
N LEU A 42 4.32 -1.17 5.76
CA LEU A 42 3.45 -2.05 4.98
C LEU A 42 2.01 -1.64 5.19
N VAL A 43 1.39 -1.07 4.16
CA VAL A 43 0.04 -0.48 4.23
C VAL A 43 -0.87 -1.11 3.20
N GLY A 44 -2.16 -1.21 3.55
CA GLY A 44 -3.21 -1.58 2.61
C GLY A 44 -3.69 -0.34 1.84
N PHE A 45 -4.14 -0.54 0.61
CA PHE A 45 -4.74 0.55 -0.16
C PHE A 45 -6.22 0.73 0.22
N ASN A 46 -6.50 1.74 1.06
CA ASN A 46 -7.83 2.07 1.61
C ASN A 46 -8.75 2.78 0.59
N SER A 47 -8.85 2.23 -0.62
CA SER A 47 -9.76 2.69 -1.68
C SER A 47 -10.43 1.47 -2.31
N ILE A 48 -11.64 1.65 -2.81
CA ILE A 48 -12.35 0.62 -3.61
C ILE A 48 -12.11 0.79 -5.11
N GLU A 49 -11.48 1.89 -5.51
CA GLU A 49 -11.11 2.20 -6.89
C GLU A 49 -9.60 2.23 -7.04
N ALA A 50 -9.08 1.63 -8.11
CA ALA A 50 -7.68 1.74 -8.48
C ALA A 50 -7.32 3.18 -8.87
N LYS A 51 -6.13 3.63 -8.49
CA LYS A 51 -5.64 5.00 -8.78
C LYS A 51 -4.22 4.96 -9.33
N PRO A 52 -3.88 5.81 -10.31
CA PRO A 52 -2.49 6.02 -10.71
C PRO A 52 -1.63 6.41 -9.50
N MET A 53 -0.36 5.96 -9.45
CA MET A 53 0.53 6.23 -8.33
C MET A 53 0.62 7.72 -7.98
N ALA A 54 0.71 8.59 -9.00
CA ALA A 54 0.76 10.04 -8.83
C ALA A 54 -0.45 10.58 -8.04
N ASN A 55 -1.66 10.11 -8.36
CA ASN A 55 -2.88 10.54 -7.69
C ASN A 55 -3.03 9.90 -6.30
N ALA A 56 -2.64 8.63 -6.18
CA ALA A 56 -2.74 7.90 -4.92
C ALA A 56 -1.81 8.49 -3.85
N LEU A 57 -0.62 8.94 -4.23
CA LEU A 57 0.45 9.38 -3.31
C LEU A 57 0.62 10.90 -3.23
N ASP A 58 -0.25 11.68 -3.88
CA ASP A 58 -0.15 13.13 -4.00
C ASP A 58 0.00 13.84 -2.63
N SER A 59 -0.79 13.41 -1.63
CA SER A 59 -0.75 14.00 -0.28
C SER A 59 0.58 13.81 0.47
N ILE A 60 1.45 12.92 -0.02
CA ILE A 60 2.79 12.68 0.52
C ILE A 60 3.88 12.90 -0.54
N ALA A 61 3.59 13.63 -1.62
CA ALA A 61 4.58 13.97 -2.64
C ALA A 61 5.84 14.58 -2.00
N GLY A 62 7.01 14.07 -2.40
CA GLY A 62 8.31 14.46 -1.83
C GLY A 62 8.62 13.94 -0.43
N ARG A 63 7.74 13.12 0.18
CA ARG A 63 7.92 12.54 1.52
C ARG A 63 8.14 11.02 1.51
N TYR A 64 8.36 10.43 0.35
CA TYR A 64 8.70 9.01 0.20
C TYR A 64 9.76 8.83 -0.88
N LEU A 65 10.49 7.70 -0.83
CA LEU A 65 11.55 7.37 -1.80
C LEU A 65 11.17 6.24 -2.76
N ALA A 66 10.43 5.25 -2.27
CA ALA A 66 10.08 4.08 -3.07
C ALA A 66 8.79 3.45 -2.56
N VAL A 67 8.06 2.85 -3.48
CA VAL A 67 6.92 1.98 -3.18
C VAL A 67 7.12 0.63 -3.85
N PHE A 68 6.97 -0.45 -3.10
CA PHE A 68 6.99 -1.82 -3.62
C PHE A 68 5.63 -2.49 -3.43
N ALA A 69 5.27 -3.32 -4.40
CA ALA A 69 4.12 -4.22 -4.28
C ALA A 69 4.44 -5.57 -4.94
N TYR A 70 3.85 -6.63 -4.42
CA TYR A 70 3.90 -7.94 -5.06
C TYR A 70 2.64 -8.14 -5.88
N VAL A 71 2.77 -8.08 -7.20
CA VAL A 71 1.65 -8.09 -8.15
C VAL A 71 1.90 -9.19 -9.17
N ASN A 72 0.89 -10.03 -9.42
CA ASN A 72 0.95 -11.12 -10.41
C ASN A 72 2.22 -12.00 -10.33
N GLY A 73 2.69 -12.29 -9.11
CA GLY A 73 3.86 -13.16 -8.90
C GLY A 73 5.23 -12.46 -9.03
N LYS A 74 5.28 -11.13 -9.11
CA LYS A 74 6.52 -10.37 -9.22
C LYS A 74 6.54 -9.17 -8.26
N TRP A 75 7.71 -8.86 -7.72
CA TRP A 75 7.95 -7.57 -7.07
C TRP A 75 8.03 -6.45 -8.11
N MET A 76 7.22 -5.43 -7.92
CA MET A 76 7.16 -4.23 -8.74
C MET A 76 7.51 -3.01 -7.88
N ILE A 77 8.08 -1.99 -8.51
CA ILE A 77 8.60 -0.78 -7.85
C ILE A 77 8.05 0.49 -8.51
N HIS A 78 7.77 1.48 -7.68
CA HIS A 78 7.61 2.89 -8.07
C HIS A 78 8.64 3.73 -7.32
N ASP A 79 9.53 4.37 -8.06
CA ASP A 79 10.47 5.38 -7.58
C ASP A 79 10.12 6.73 -8.27
N PRO A 80 9.62 7.73 -7.53
CA PRO A 80 9.22 9.01 -8.12
C PRO A 80 10.41 9.78 -8.74
N ASN A 81 11.65 9.46 -8.35
CA ASN A 81 12.86 10.08 -8.89
C ASN A 81 13.51 9.25 -10.01
N ASN A 82 13.07 8.00 -10.22
CA ASN A 82 13.56 7.13 -11.28
C ASN A 82 12.43 6.35 -11.95
N LEU A 83 11.68 7.06 -12.80
CA LEU A 83 10.55 6.48 -13.54
C LEU A 83 10.99 5.40 -14.55
N ALA A 84 12.24 5.43 -15.04
CA ALA A 84 12.73 4.45 -16.02
C ALA A 84 12.82 3.03 -15.44
N THR A 85 13.06 2.91 -14.13
CA THR A 85 13.09 1.63 -13.43
C THR A 85 11.77 1.30 -12.74
N SER A 86 10.76 2.16 -12.84
CA SER A 86 9.47 2.00 -12.18
C SER A 86 8.51 1.21 -13.06
N ASP A 87 8.12 0.01 -12.62
CA ASP A 87 7.14 -0.83 -13.28
C ASP A 87 5.77 -0.85 -12.58
N LEU A 88 5.66 -0.32 -11.36
CA LEU A 88 4.40 -0.15 -10.62
C LEU A 88 3.75 1.20 -10.92
N SER A 89 2.72 1.24 -11.76
CA SER A 89 2.06 2.48 -12.20
C SER A 89 0.72 2.79 -11.52
N THR A 90 0.13 1.80 -10.84
CA THR A 90 -1.23 1.90 -10.27
C THR A 90 -1.29 1.26 -8.88
N MET A 91 -1.93 1.95 -7.93
CA MET A 91 -2.40 1.35 -6.69
C MET A 91 -3.80 0.75 -6.90
N THR A 92 -3.95 -0.53 -6.61
CA THR A 92 -5.16 -1.31 -6.85
C THR A 92 -5.67 -1.88 -5.52
N PRO A 93 -6.99 -1.84 -5.26
CA PRO A 93 -7.57 -2.43 -4.06
C PRO A 93 -7.19 -3.91 -3.90
N GLY A 94 -6.95 -4.34 -2.67
CA GLY A 94 -6.58 -5.74 -2.36
C GLY A 94 -5.09 -6.03 -2.32
N TYR A 95 -4.22 -5.11 -2.75
CA TYR A 95 -2.77 -5.24 -2.60
C TYR A 95 -2.23 -4.53 -1.35
N GLY A 96 -1.13 -5.07 -0.81
CA GLY A 96 -0.29 -4.41 0.18
C GLY A 96 0.88 -3.69 -0.48
N TYR A 97 1.19 -2.50 0.03
CA TYR A 97 2.24 -1.62 -0.48
C TYR A 97 3.26 -1.34 0.61
N TRP A 98 4.52 -1.62 0.32
CA TRP A 98 5.64 -1.16 1.13
C TRP A 98 6.01 0.24 0.70
N ILE A 99 5.81 1.23 1.57
CA ILE A 99 6.16 2.63 1.31
C ILE A 99 7.34 3.01 2.20
N TYR A 100 8.43 3.50 1.61
CA TYR A 100 9.55 4.09 2.35
C TYR A 100 9.31 5.58 2.54
N ALA A 101 8.82 5.98 3.72
CA ALA A 101 8.65 7.37 4.08
C ALA A 101 9.96 7.98 4.60
N VAL A 102 10.32 9.19 4.17
CA VAL A 102 11.55 9.85 4.63
C VAL A 102 11.39 10.54 5.99
N THR A 103 10.14 10.75 6.42
CA THR A 103 9.75 11.36 7.69
C THR A 103 8.37 10.86 8.09
N ASP A 104 8.00 11.04 9.36
CA ASP A 104 6.65 10.74 9.81
C ASP A 104 5.65 11.62 9.04
N THR A 105 4.63 11.02 8.43
CA THR A 105 3.66 11.74 7.61
C THR A 105 2.31 11.05 7.60
N ASN A 106 1.25 11.81 7.39
CA ASN A 106 -0.08 11.26 7.16
C ASN A 106 -0.31 11.17 5.66
N TRP A 107 -0.59 9.96 5.18
CA TRP A 107 -0.98 9.68 3.81
C TRP A 107 -2.50 9.70 3.71
N SER A 108 -3.04 10.71 3.06
CA SER A 108 -4.48 10.84 2.81
C SER A 108 -4.81 10.49 1.38
N LEU A 109 -5.58 9.42 1.19
CA LEU A 109 -6.10 9.00 -0.10
C LEU A 109 -7.19 9.99 -0.55
N GLN A 110 -7.01 10.60 -1.72
CA GLN A 110 -8.03 11.47 -2.33
C GLN A 110 -9.13 10.61 -2.98
#